data_AF-A0A512MCN3-F1
#
_entry.id   AF-A0A512MCN3-F1
#
_cell.length_a   1.000
_cell.length_b   1.000
_cell.length_c   1.000
_cell.angle_alpha   90.00
_cell.angle_beta   90.00
_cell.angle_gamma   90.00
#
_symmetry.space_group_name_H-M   'P 1'
#
loop_
_entity.id
_entity.type
_entity.pdbx_description
1 polymer ?
#
loop_
_entity_poly.entity_id
_entity_poly.type
_entity_poly.pdbx_seq_one_letter_code
_entity_poly.pdbx_strand_id
1 'polypeptide(L)'
;MKKVRFIAWALGLIVLGYFLRDAVHFVSNLADGKVKLCTLPAPVYDAEIVILTASFQEVAQPLYYQVRSGGQTRVPTTYFHSTAISDRITQSSFTLITADDLVGMALASEPRTLLIIHDFATDESWPRSGHTEHLDSTHLRGQKLLSRLKQQTARTDLKLGDG
;
A
#
# COMPACT_ATOMS: atom_id res chain seq x y z
N MET A 1 -48.26 13.60 -8.91
CA MET A 1 -47.06 14.41 -9.23
C MET A 1 -46.15 14.75 -8.03
N LYS A 2 -46.64 14.91 -6.79
CA LYS A 2 -45.77 15.27 -5.62
C LYS A 2 -44.73 14.21 -5.22
N LYS A 3 -45.06 12.91 -5.31
CA LYS A 3 -44.14 11.80 -4.95
C LYS A 3 -42.91 11.70 -5.86
N VAL A 4 -43.04 12.01 -7.15
CA VAL A 4 -41.93 11.96 -8.13
C VAL A 4 -40.88 13.05 -7.86
N ARG A 5 -41.32 14.24 -7.43
CA ARG A 5 -40.40 15.34 -7.05
C ARG A 5 -39.59 15.02 -5.81
N PHE A 6 -40.15 14.28 -4.85
CA PHE A 6 -39.45 13.89 -3.63
C PHE A 6 -38.34 12.86 -3.90
N ILE A 7 -38.60 11.88 -4.76
CA ILE A 7 -37.61 10.86 -5.16
C ILE A 7 -36.45 11.49 -5.94
N ALA A 8 -36.75 12.43 -6.85
CA ALA A 8 -35.71 13.14 -7.61
C ALA A 8 -34.80 13.99 -6.71
N TRP A 9 -35.36 14.64 -5.67
CA TRP A 9 -34.59 15.37 -4.67
C TRP A 9 -33.69 14.46 -3.83
N ALA A 10 -34.21 13.31 -3.38
CA ALA A 10 -33.41 12.34 -2.63
C ALA A 10 -32.23 11.78 -3.46
N LEU A 11 -32.47 11.44 -4.73
CA LEU A 11 -31.40 11.01 -5.65
C LEU A 11 -30.38 12.12 -5.89
N GLY A 12 -30.82 13.37 -6.07
CA GLY A 12 -29.93 14.53 -6.20
C GLY A 12 -29.02 14.72 -4.99
N LEU A 13 -29.54 14.54 -3.78
CA LEU A 13 -28.76 14.62 -2.54
C LEU A 13 -27.76 13.47 -2.39
N ILE A 14 -28.11 12.24 -2.81
CA ILE A 14 -27.20 11.09 -2.81
C ILE A 14 -26.03 11.33 -3.77
N VAL A 15 -26.33 11.80 -4.99
CA VAL A 15 -25.30 12.13 -5.99
C VAL A 15 -24.42 13.27 -5.51
N LEU A 16 -25.00 14.34 -4.96
CA LEU A 16 -24.25 15.47 -4.38
C LEU A 16 -23.35 15.01 -3.22
N GLY A 17 -23.86 14.14 -2.34
CA GLY A 17 -23.08 13.56 -1.24
C GLY A 17 -21.88 12.74 -1.74
N TYR A 18 -22.06 11.98 -2.83
CA TYR A 18 -20.97 11.25 -3.47
C TYR A 18 -19.88 12.20 -4.02
N PHE A 19 -20.29 13.25 -4.75
CA PHE A 19 -19.34 14.26 -5.27
C PHE A 19 -18.62 15.02 -4.15
N LEU A 20 -19.31 15.38 -3.07
CA LEU A 20 -18.72 16.06 -1.93
C LEU A 20 -17.70 15.17 -1.21
N ARG A 21 -18.00 13.88 -1.04
CA ARG A 21 -17.06 12.90 -0.48
C ARG A 21 -15.78 12.80 -1.31
N ASP A 22 -15.93 12.67 -2.63
CA ASP A 22 -14.79 12.59 -3.55
C ASP A 22 -13.96 13.88 -3.55
N ALA A 23 -14.63 15.04 -3.50
CA ALA A 23 -13.97 16.34 -3.39
C ALA A 23 -13.19 16.49 -2.07
N VAL A 24 -13.76 16.04 -0.94
CA VAL A 24 -13.06 16.05 0.36
C VAL A 24 -11.84 15.14 0.33
N HIS A 25 -11.95 13.93 -0.24
CA HIS A 25 -10.80 13.04 -0.44
C HIS A 25 -9.73 13.66 -1.34
N PHE A 26 -10.14 14.34 -2.41
CA PHE A 26 -9.21 15.03 -3.29
C PHE A 26 -8.46 16.16 -2.58
N VAL A 27 -9.17 17.02 -1.83
CA VAL A 27 -8.57 18.13 -1.09
C VAL A 27 -7.66 17.64 0.03
N SER A 28 -8.03 16.58 0.76
CA SER A 28 -7.15 15.99 1.78
C SER A 28 -5.87 15.41 1.16
N ASN A 29 -5.99 14.74 0.01
CA ASN A 29 -4.84 14.18 -0.70
C ASN A 29 -3.91 15.28 -1.26
N LEU A 30 -4.47 16.43 -1.66
CA LEU A 30 -3.70 17.62 -2.03
C LEU A 30 -2.94 18.20 -0.84
N ALA A 31 -3.57 18.28 0.33
CA ALA A 31 -2.96 18.80 1.55
C ALA A 31 -1.78 17.92 2.03
N ASP A 32 -1.92 16.61 1.95
CA ASP A 32 -0.88 15.64 2.34
C ASP A 32 0.16 15.39 1.22
N GLY A 33 -0.02 15.98 0.05
CA GLY A 33 0.86 15.83 -1.11
C GLY A 33 0.90 14.41 -1.68
N LYS A 34 -0.04 13.53 -1.29
CA LYS A 34 -0.07 12.11 -1.66
C LYS A 34 -1.47 11.65 -2.03
N VAL A 35 -1.56 10.86 -3.08
CA VAL A 35 -2.79 10.27 -3.62
C VAL A 35 -2.75 8.77 -3.41
N LYS A 36 -3.82 8.22 -2.82
CA LYS A 36 -4.01 6.76 -2.73
C LYS A 36 -4.26 6.18 -4.12
N LEU A 37 -3.46 5.20 -4.52
CA LEU A 37 -3.62 4.45 -5.78
C LEU A 37 -4.51 3.23 -5.58
N CYS A 38 -4.19 2.38 -4.61
CA CYS A 38 -4.96 1.18 -4.33
C CYS A 38 -4.75 0.70 -2.88
N THR A 39 -5.56 -0.29 -2.47
CA THR A 39 -5.44 -0.99 -1.20
C THR A 39 -5.35 -2.49 -1.49
N LEU A 40 -4.35 -3.18 -0.95
CA LEU A 40 -4.22 -4.63 -1.06
C LEU A 40 -4.68 -5.24 0.27
N PRO A 41 -5.80 -5.99 0.30
CA PRO A 41 -6.21 -6.70 1.50
C PRO A 41 -5.22 -7.84 1.76
N ALA A 42 -4.66 -7.89 2.96
CA ALA A 42 -3.84 -8.99 3.42
C ALA A 42 -4.71 -9.98 4.22
N PRO A 43 -4.53 -11.30 4.06
CA PRO A 43 -5.33 -12.32 4.73
C PRO A 43 -5.01 -12.47 6.24
N VAL A 44 -4.29 -11.52 6.82
CA VAL A 44 -3.70 -11.60 8.17
C VAL A 44 -4.22 -10.41 8.99
N TYR A 45 -4.81 -10.65 10.17
CA TYR A 45 -5.33 -9.64 11.12
C TYR A 45 -6.14 -8.49 10.51
N ASP A 46 -7.03 -8.79 9.55
CA ASP A 46 -7.80 -7.78 8.79
C ASP A 46 -6.92 -6.61 8.29
N ALA A 47 -5.69 -6.95 7.89
CA ALA A 47 -4.69 -5.96 7.51
C ALA A 47 -4.84 -5.54 6.06
N GLU A 48 -4.35 -4.34 5.78
CA GLU A 48 -4.31 -3.78 4.44
C GLU A 48 -2.97 -3.08 4.18
N ILE A 49 -2.46 -3.26 2.96
CA ILE A 49 -1.32 -2.50 2.44
C ILE A 49 -1.88 -1.43 1.51
N VAL A 50 -1.74 -0.17 1.88
CA VAL A 50 -2.21 0.96 1.07
C VAL A 50 -1.06 1.48 0.24
N ILE A 51 -1.25 1.56 -1.08
CA ILE A 51 -0.26 2.11 -2.02
C ILE A 51 -0.65 3.54 -2.36
N LEU A 52 0.32 4.45 -2.24
CA LEU A 52 0.17 5.88 -2.48
C LEU A 52 1.24 6.38 -3.45
N THR A 53 0.97 7.50 -4.11
CA THR A 53 1.94 8.23 -4.92
C THR A 53 1.95 9.71 -4.54
N ALA A 54 3.00 10.45 -4.87
CA ALA A 54 2.99 11.91 -4.72
C ALA A 54 2.00 12.54 -5.71
N SER A 55 1.30 13.62 -5.30
CA SER A 55 0.29 14.29 -6.13
C SER A 55 0.86 15.10 -7.30
N PHE A 56 2.13 15.53 -7.23
CA PHE A 56 2.75 16.42 -8.21
C PHE A 56 4.14 15.93 -8.59
N GLN A 57 4.25 15.16 -9.68
CA GLN A 57 5.53 14.72 -10.26
C GLN A 57 5.40 14.60 -11.78
N GLU A 58 6.34 15.19 -12.54
CA GLU A 58 6.28 15.32 -14.01
C GLU A 58 7.10 14.26 -14.77
N VAL A 59 7.96 13.48 -14.09
CA VAL A 59 8.84 12.50 -14.76
C VAL A 59 8.76 11.09 -14.16
N ALA A 60 8.69 10.95 -12.84
CA ALA A 60 8.61 9.66 -12.16
C ALA A 60 7.60 9.71 -11.00
N GLN A 61 6.83 8.65 -10.80
CA GLN A 61 5.90 8.54 -9.68
C GLN A 61 6.55 7.77 -8.53
N PRO A 62 6.95 8.44 -7.43
CA PRO A 62 7.42 7.75 -6.24
C PRO A 62 6.24 7.03 -5.60
N LEU A 63 6.42 5.74 -5.37
CA LEU A 63 5.45 4.89 -4.70
C LEU A 63 5.79 4.78 -3.21
N TYR A 64 4.74 4.94 -2.42
CA TYR A 64 4.76 4.80 -0.98
C TYR A 64 3.79 3.72 -0.54
N TYR A 65 4.09 3.10 0.59
CA TYR A 65 3.18 2.18 1.25
C TYR A 65 2.85 2.61 2.67
N GLN A 66 1.69 2.17 3.13
CA GLN A 66 1.32 2.11 4.54
C GLN A 66 0.82 0.72 4.84
N VAL A 67 1.08 0.24 6.05
CA VAL A 67 0.44 -0.98 6.56
C VAL A 67 -0.52 -0.59 7.65
N ARG A 68 -1.76 -1.08 7.55
CA ARG A 68 -2.81 -0.86 8.54
C ARG A 68 -3.39 -2.20 8.97
N SER A 69 -3.79 -2.31 10.23
CA SER A 69 -4.47 -3.50 10.77
C SER A 69 -5.36 -3.05 11.93
N GLY A 70 -6.58 -3.57 11.99
CA GLY A 70 -7.55 -3.19 13.04
C GLY A 70 -7.86 -1.69 13.10
N GLY A 71 -7.82 -1.00 11.96
CA GLY A 71 -8.04 0.45 11.86
C GLY A 71 -6.85 1.33 12.32
N GLN A 72 -5.74 0.75 12.75
CA GLN A 72 -4.53 1.47 13.15
C GLN A 72 -3.45 1.41 12.09
N THR A 73 -2.68 2.50 11.94
CA THR A 73 -1.47 2.52 11.09
C THR A 73 -0.30 1.88 11.83
N ARG A 74 0.16 0.74 11.32
CA ARG A 74 1.33 -0.01 11.81
C ARG A 74 2.62 0.52 11.20
N VAL A 75 2.59 0.68 9.87
CA VAL A 75 3.67 1.29 9.10
C VAL A 75 3.19 2.63 8.54
N PRO A 76 3.82 3.76 8.92
CA PRO A 76 3.50 5.06 8.36
C PRO A 76 3.95 5.12 6.90
N THR A 77 3.58 6.20 6.21
CA THR A 77 3.88 6.36 4.80
C THR A 77 5.38 6.25 4.52
N THR A 78 5.77 5.17 3.85
CA THR A 78 7.18 4.82 3.62
C THR A 78 7.41 4.65 2.12
N TYR A 79 8.49 5.24 1.61
CA TYR A 79 8.89 5.07 0.21
C TYR A 79 9.38 3.64 -0.04
N PHE A 80 9.10 3.06 -1.21
CA PHE A 80 9.61 1.73 -1.54
C PHE A 80 9.98 1.54 -3.02
N HIS A 81 9.52 2.39 -3.93
CA HIS A 81 9.81 2.24 -5.37
C HIS A 81 9.50 3.52 -6.15
N SER A 82 9.90 3.58 -7.42
CA SER A 82 9.48 4.62 -8.36
C SER A 82 9.10 4.00 -9.70
N THR A 83 8.02 4.47 -10.32
CA THR A 83 7.56 3.99 -11.64
C THR A 83 7.46 5.13 -12.65
N ALA A 84 7.32 4.81 -13.93
CA ALA A 84 6.98 5.80 -14.95
C ALA A 84 5.52 6.28 -14.75
N ILE A 85 5.23 7.53 -15.09
CA ILE A 85 3.88 8.13 -14.96
C ILE A 85 2.83 7.39 -15.80
N SER A 86 3.23 6.76 -16.90
CA SER A 86 2.34 6.00 -17.79
C SER A 86 1.81 4.72 -17.17
N ASP A 87 2.44 4.21 -16.11
CA ASP A 87 2.09 2.92 -15.55
C ASP A 87 0.90 3.08 -14.60
N ARG A 88 -0.29 2.69 -15.09
CA ARG A 88 -1.48 2.69 -14.26
C ARG A 88 -1.38 1.58 -13.22
N ILE A 89 -0.94 1.94 -12.02
CA ILE A 89 -0.89 1.04 -10.88
C ILE A 89 -2.31 0.77 -10.35
N THR A 90 -2.66 -0.50 -10.26
CA THR A 90 -3.91 -0.99 -9.66
C THR A 90 -3.60 -2.12 -8.68
N GLN A 91 -4.63 -2.72 -8.07
CA GLN A 91 -4.43 -3.89 -7.21
C GLN A 91 -3.80 -5.07 -7.97
N SER A 92 -4.18 -5.29 -9.23
CA SER A 92 -3.67 -6.39 -10.05
C SER A 92 -2.22 -6.20 -10.48
N SER A 93 -1.64 -5.01 -10.28
CA SER A 93 -0.21 -4.76 -10.50
C SER A 93 0.66 -5.47 -9.47
N PHE A 94 0.08 -5.97 -8.37
CA PHE A 94 0.80 -6.58 -7.26
C PHE A 94 0.35 -8.00 -6.97
N THR A 95 1.29 -8.78 -6.41
CA THR A 95 1.05 -10.10 -5.83
C THR A 95 1.48 -10.08 -4.38
N LEU A 96 0.64 -10.64 -3.51
CA LEU A 96 0.97 -10.89 -2.11
C LEU A 96 1.48 -12.33 -1.95
N ILE A 97 2.54 -12.48 -1.16
CA ILE A 97 3.10 -13.75 -0.72
C ILE A 97 2.98 -13.78 0.79
N THR A 98 2.20 -14.70 1.34
CA THR A 98 1.79 -14.68 2.74
C THR A 98 2.18 -15.97 3.45
N ALA A 99 2.62 -15.87 4.70
CA ALA A 99 2.83 -17.02 5.58
C ALA A 99 2.65 -16.62 7.04
N ASP A 100 1.77 -17.29 7.78
CA ASP A 100 1.45 -16.98 9.18
C ASP A 100 1.23 -15.46 9.38
N ASP A 101 2.16 -14.80 10.08
CA ASP A 101 2.15 -13.36 10.38
C ASP A 101 2.97 -12.51 9.40
N LEU A 102 3.53 -13.10 8.34
CA LEU A 102 4.35 -12.42 7.34
C LEU A 102 3.59 -12.18 6.04
N VAL A 103 3.73 -10.97 5.51
CA VAL A 103 3.25 -10.60 4.18
C VAL A 103 4.35 -9.93 3.40
N GLY A 104 4.76 -10.58 2.31
CA GLY A 104 5.58 -10.01 1.24
C GLY A 104 4.72 -9.49 0.10
N MET A 105 5.14 -8.39 -0.53
CA MET A 105 4.51 -7.84 -1.72
C MET A 105 5.53 -7.74 -2.85
N ALA A 106 5.14 -8.14 -4.05
CA ALA A 106 5.92 -8.02 -5.29
C ALA A 106 5.06 -7.42 -6.40
N LEU A 107 5.69 -6.98 -7.49
CA LEU A 107 4.96 -6.72 -8.74
C LEU A 107 4.47 -8.05 -9.31
N ALA A 108 3.29 -8.03 -9.93
CA ALA A 108 2.73 -9.19 -10.61
C ALA A 108 3.61 -9.62 -11.80
N SER A 109 4.29 -8.68 -12.46
CA SER A 109 5.27 -8.96 -13.53
C SER A 109 6.58 -9.55 -13.02
N GLU A 110 6.94 -9.31 -11.76
CA GLU A 110 8.18 -9.79 -11.14
C GLU A 110 7.92 -10.43 -9.75
N PRO A 111 7.17 -11.54 -9.69
CA PRO A 111 6.68 -12.12 -8.43
C PRO A 111 7.77 -12.79 -7.57
N ARG A 112 9.03 -12.69 -7.98
CA ARG A 112 10.21 -13.16 -7.24
C ARG A 112 10.93 -12.03 -6.51
N THR A 113 10.69 -10.79 -6.91
CA THR A 113 11.35 -9.60 -6.36
C THR A 113 10.39 -8.90 -5.40
N LEU A 114 10.66 -9.03 -4.10
CA LEU A 114 9.84 -8.44 -3.04
C LEU A 114 10.18 -6.96 -2.90
N LEU A 115 9.15 -6.13 -3.00
CA LEU A 115 9.22 -4.69 -2.81
C LEU A 115 8.98 -4.29 -1.34
N ILE A 116 8.18 -5.08 -0.62
CA ILE A 116 7.86 -4.86 0.79
C ILE A 116 7.79 -6.21 1.48
N ILE A 117 8.23 -6.27 2.73
CA ILE A 117 7.90 -7.36 3.66
C ILE A 117 7.45 -6.74 4.97
N HIS A 118 6.40 -7.29 5.58
CA HIS A 118 5.96 -6.92 6.92
C HIS A 118 5.66 -8.15 7.76
N ASP A 119 6.09 -8.09 9.02
CA ASP A 119 5.81 -9.07 10.06
C ASP A 119 4.84 -8.47 11.08
N PHE A 120 3.62 -8.99 11.13
CA PHE A 120 2.58 -8.53 12.04
C PHE A 120 2.82 -8.97 13.49
N ALA A 121 3.66 -9.98 13.74
CA ALA A 121 3.98 -10.42 15.10
C ALA A 121 5.02 -9.51 15.78
N THR A 122 5.96 -8.96 15.00
CA THR A 122 7.06 -8.12 15.51
C THR A 122 6.92 -6.64 15.15
N ASP A 123 5.97 -6.29 14.28
CA ASP A 123 5.79 -4.96 13.68
C ASP A 123 7.01 -4.50 12.84
N GLU A 124 7.91 -5.42 12.49
CA GLU A 124 9.04 -5.15 11.60
C GLU A 124 8.54 -5.02 10.14
N SER A 125 9.09 -4.06 9.39
CA SER A 125 8.78 -3.92 7.96
C SER A 125 9.96 -3.41 7.16
N TRP A 126 10.20 -4.01 6.01
CA TRP A 126 11.21 -3.57 5.04
C TRP A 126 10.49 -3.04 3.79
N PRO A 127 10.93 -1.92 3.16
CA PRO A 127 12.19 -1.19 3.36
C PRO A 127 12.16 -0.08 4.42
N ARG A 128 11.07 0.10 5.18
CA ARG A 128 10.98 1.14 6.23
C ARG A 128 12.21 1.09 7.14
N SER A 129 12.96 2.19 7.23
CA SER A 129 14.00 2.37 8.24
C SER A 129 13.47 3.09 9.48
N GLY A 130 14.03 2.76 10.64
CA GLY A 130 13.87 3.57 11.85
C GLY A 130 14.61 4.90 11.72
N HIS A 131 14.20 5.93 12.48
CA HIS A 131 14.80 7.28 12.41
C HIS A 131 16.32 7.30 12.66
N THR A 132 16.82 6.39 13.51
CA THR A 132 18.23 6.23 13.85
C THR A 132 18.82 4.93 13.31
N GLU A 133 18.10 4.21 12.45
CA GLU A 133 18.55 2.93 11.91
C GLU A 133 19.53 3.17 10.76
N HIS A 134 20.71 2.56 10.85
CA HIS A 134 21.66 2.56 9.74
C HIS A 134 21.17 1.70 8.59
N LEU A 135 21.52 2.06 7.36
CA LEU A 135 21.12 1.34 6.14
C LEU A 135 21.48 -0.16 6.19
N ASP A 136 22.65 -0.51 6.73
CA ASP A 136 23.08 -1.90 6.89
C ASP A 136 22.15 -2.68 7.83
N SER A 137 21.66 -2.05 8.90
CA SER A 137 20.72 -2.65 9.83
C SER A 137 19.35 -2.88 9.17
N THR A 138 18.86 -1.90 8.40
CA THR A 138 17.64 -2.05 7.60
C THR A 138 17.78 -3.20 6.60
N HIS A 139 18.93 -3.31 5.92
CA HIS A 139 19.18 -4.40 4.98
C HIS A 139 19.23 -5.77 5.68
N LEU A 140 19.95 -5.88 6.81
CA LEU A 140 20.01 -7.12 7.60
C LEU A 140 18.63 -7.57 8.09
N ARG A 141 17.80 -6.62 8.54
CA ARG A 141 16.42 -6.91 8.92
C ARG A 141 15.58 -7.37 7.73
N GLY A 142 15.73 -6.73 6.57
CA GLY A 142 15.14 -7.19 5.31
C GLY A 142 15.53 -8.64 4.97
N GLN A 143 16.82 -8.99 5.11
CA GLN A 143 17.30 -10.35 4.87
C GLN A 143 16.71 -11.36 5.87
N LYS A 144 16.63 -11.00 7.15
CA LYS A 144 16.00 -11.85 8.19
C LYS A 144 14.53 -12.12 7.87
N LEU A 145 13.78 -11.08 7.49
CA LEU A 145 12.37 -11.20 7.09
C LEU A 145 12.22 -12.05 5.83
N LEU A 146 13.07 -11.85 4.82
CA LEU A 146 13.09 -12.66 3.61
C LEU A 146 13.34 -14.14 3.94
N SER A 147 14.37 -14.45 4.72
CA SER A 147 14.71 -15.82 5.10
C SER A 147 13.54 -16.53 5.78
N ARG A 148 12.85 -15.85 6.70
CA ARG A 148 11.65 -16.40 7.35
C ARG A 148 10.52 -16.64 6.36
N LEU A 149 10.22 -15.66 5.50
CA LEU A 149 9.17 -15.81 4.49
C LEU A 149 9.47 -16.98 3.54
N LYS A 150 10.73 -17.12 3.09
CA LYS A 150 11.16 -18.27 2.26
C LYS A 150 10.92 -19.60 2.95
N GLN A 151 11.29 -19.69 4.23
CA GLN A 151 11.16 -20.92 5.01
C GLN A 151 9.69 -21.32 5.19
N GLN A 152 8.81 -20.38 5.51
CA GLN A 152 7.40 -20.69 5.78
C GLN A 152 6.57 -20.89 4.51
N THR A 153 6.92 -20.23 3.40
CA THR A 153 6.23 -20.40 2.09
C THR A 153 6.83 -21.51 1.23
N ALA A 154 7.93 -22.12 1.66
CA ALA A 154 8.76 -23.03 0.85
C ALA A 154 9.24 -22.44 -0.49
N ARG A 155 9.28 -21.10 -0.63
CA ARG A 155 9.78 -20.42 -1.83
C ARG A 155 11.22 -19.98 -1.68
N THR A 156 12.16 -20.77 -2.18
CA THR A 156 13.60 -20.44 -2.11
C THR A 156 14.03 -19.36 -3.12
N ASP A 157 13.22 -19.12 -4.15
CA ASP A 157 13.50 -18.26 -5.30
C ASP A 157 13.26 -16.76 -5.07
N LEU A 158 12.68 -16.38 -3.93
CA LEU A 158 12.41 -14.99 -3.57
C LEU A 158 13.70 -14.18 -3.37
N LYS A 159 13.67 -12.88 -3.64
CA LYS A 159 14.75 -11.94 -3.33
C LYS A 159 14.17 -10.57 -2.96
N LEU A 160 14.94 -9.76 -2.24
CA LEU A 160 14.60 -8.35 -2.04
C LEU A 160 14.80 -7.59 -3.36
N GLY A 161 13.92 -6.63 -3.65
CA GLY A 161 14.15 -5.62 -4.67
C GLY A 161 15.12 -4.55 -4.20
N ASP A 162 15.39 -3.59 -5.08
CA ASP A 162 16.15 -2.39 -4.72
C ASP A 162 15.26 -1.53 -3.81
N GLY A 163 15.65 -1.42 -2.54
CA GLY A 163 14.96 -0.68 -1.49
C GLY A 163 15.80 0.45 -0.95
#